data_AF-A0A929JSX6-F1
#
_entry.id   AF-A0A929JSX6-F1
#
_cell.length_a   1.000
_cell.length_b   1.000
_cell.length_c   1.000
_cell.angle_alpha   90.00
_cell.angle_beta   90.00
_cell.angle_gamma   90.00
#
_symmetry.space_group_name_H-M   'P 1'
#
loop_
_entity.id
_entity.type
_entity.pdbx_description
1 polymer ?
#
loop_
_entity_poly.entity_id
_entity_poly.type
_entity_poly.pdbx_seq_one_letter_code
_entity_poly.pdbx_strand_id
1 'polypeptide(L)' 'MKRVRFEWDAKKDKQNQEKHGVSFEFAQYAFTDHDRIIAEDLSHSQKEKRYYCFGKVGDGIITVRFTYRG' A
#
# COMPACT_ATOMS: atom_id res chain seq x y z
N MET A 1 -13.32 2.32 -18.01
CA MET A 1 -12.15 2.05 -17.13
C MET A 1 -12.63 1.96 -15.69
N LYS A 2 -12.36 0.86 -14.97
CA LYS A 2 -12.63 0.79 -13.53
C LYS A 2 -11.69 1.77 -12.83
N ARG A 3 -12.24 2.77 -12.13
CA ARG A 3 -11.44 3.65 -11.27
C ARG A 3 -11.09 2.86 -10.01
N VAL A 4 -9.82 2.53 -9.84
CA VAL A 4 -9.31 2.02 -8.56
C VAL A 4 -9.42 3.15 -7.56
N ARG A 5 -10.06 2.90 -6.42
CA ARG A 5 -10.15 3.84 -5.31
C ARG A 5 -9.33 3.29 -4.16
N PHE A 6 -8.51 4.13 -3.57
CA PHE A 6 -7.81 3.82 -2.34
C PHE A 6 -8.62 4.38 -1.17
N GLU A 7 -8.66 3.61 -0.09
CA GLU A 7 -9.27 4.04 1.15
C GLU A 7 -8.45 3.55 2.33
N TRP A 8 -8.44 4.35 3.39
CA TRP A 8 -7.74 4.05 4.61
C TRP A 8 -8.39 4.77 5.79
N ASP A 9 -8.10 4.28 6.98
CA ASP A 9 -8.50 4.91 8.22
C ASP A 9 -7.53 6.05 8.57
N ALA A 10 -8.05 7.25 8.86
CA ALA A 10 -7.22 8.43 9.13
C ALA A 10 -6.36 8.30 10.39
N LYS A 11 -6.83 7.55 11.41
CA LYS A 11 -6.03 7.29 12.62
C LYS A 11 -4.87 6.35 12.30
N LYS A 12 -5.07 5.35 11.46
CA LYS A 12 -3.99 4.47 10.97
C LYS A 12 -2.98 5.23 10.12
N ASP A 13 -3.43 6.13 9.26
CA ASP A 13 -2.54 6.96 8.45
C ASP A 13 -1.64 7.83 9.34
N LYS A 14 -2.23 8.53 10.33
CA LYS A 14 -1.45 9.31 11.30
C LYS A 14 -0.40 8.45 12.02
N GLN A 15 -0.78 7.27 12.49
CA GLN A 15 0.15 6.34 13.12
C GLN A 15 1.24 5.84 12.16
N ASN A 16 0.93 5.68 10.88
CA ASN A 16 1.90 5.30 9.85
C ASN A 16 2.91 6.41 9.61
N GLN A 17 2.45 7.66 9.54
CA GLN A 17 3.31 8.83 9.41
C GLN A 17 4.24 8.97 10.62
N GLU A 18 3.74 8.80 11.85
CA GLU A 18 4.55 8.85 13.06
C GLU A 18 5.62 7.75 13.11
N LYS A 19 5.31 6.55 12.63
CA LYS A 19 6.24 5.39 12.67
C LYS A 19 7.21 5.34 11.50
N HIS A 20 6.79 5.76 10.32
CA HIS A 20 7.51 5.52 9.07
C HIS A 20 7.82 6.79 8.28
N GLY A 21 7.31 7.95 8.70
CA GLY A 21 7.53 9.22 8.03
C GLY A 21 6.80 9.38 6.70
N VAL A 22 5.86 8.48 6.38
CA VAL A 22 5.16 8.43 5.09
C VAL A 22 3.65 8.34 5.29
N SER A 23 2.89 9.16 4.56
CA SER A 23 1.42 9.07 4.52
C SER A 23 0.95 8.02 3.51
N PHE A 24 -0.25 7.48 3.70
CA PHE A 24 -0.88 6.58 2.74
C PHE A 24 -1.21 7.29 1.42
N GLU A 25 -1.51 8.59 1.47
CA GLU A 25 -1.67 9.41 0.27
C GLU A 25 -0.39 9.41 -0.57
N PHE A 26 0.79 9.56 0.04
CA PHE A 26 2.06 9.47 -0.67
C PHE A 26 2.39 8.03 -1.08
N ALA A 27 2.14 7.07 -0.19
CA ALA A 27 2.42 5.66 -0.45
C ALA A 27 1.64 5.11 -1.66
N GLN A 28 0.45 5.67 -1.97
CA GLN A 28 -0.34 5.25 -3.12
C GLN A 28 0.40 5.44 -4.46
N TYR A 29 1.37 6.34 -4.53
CA TYR A 29 2.17 6.55 -5.73
C TYR A 29 3.00 5.31 -6.11
N ALA A 30 3.29 4.41 -5.17
CA ALA A 30 3.94 3.13 -5.47
C ALA A 30 3.14 2.27 -6.46
N PHE A 31 1.81 2.42 -6.50
CA PHE A 31 0.95 1.71 -7.47
C PHE A 31 1.02 2.30 -8.88
N THR A 32 1.60 3.49 -9.04
CA THR A 32 1.78 4.15 -10.35
C THR A 32 3.06 3.69 -11.05
N ASP A 33 3.99 3.08 -10.32
CA ASP A 33 5.17 2.46 -10.92
C ASP A 33 4.76 1.31 -11.85
N HIS A 34 5.29 1.34 -13.07
CA HIS A 34 5.04 0.34 -14.10
C HIS A 34 5.72 -0.98 -13.77
N ASP A 35 6.89 -0.93 -13.11
CA ASP A 35 7.71 -2.08 -12.75
C ASP A 35 7.40 -2.61 -11.34
N ARG A 36 6.31 -2.12 -10.73
CA ARG A 36 5.92 -2.52 -9.38
C ARG A 36 5.72 -4.02 -9.25
N ILE A 37 6.06 -4.55 -8.08
CA ILE A 37 5.85 -5.96 -7.73
C ILE A 37 4.72 -6.06 -6.71
N ILE A 38 3.73 -6.90 -6.98
CA ILE A 38 2.68 -7.25 -6.01
C ILE A 38 2.91 -8.68 -5.52
N ALA A 39 3.06 -8.85 -4.21
CA ALA A 39 3.27 -10.14 -3.57
C ALA A 39 2.19 -10.43 -2.52
N GLU A 40 1.74 -11.68 -2.42
CA GLU A 40 0.79 -12.10 -1.37
C GLU A 40 1.52 -12.27 -0.04
N ASP A 41 0.95 -11.73 1.04
CA ASP A 41 1.45 -11.91 2.41
C ASP A 41 0.90 -13.24 2.97
N LEU A 42 1.59 -14.34 2.66
CA LEU A 42 1.23 -15.69 3.08
C LEU A 42 1.31 -15.91 4.60
N SER A 43 1.96 -15.00 5.34
CA SER A 43 2.08 -15.08 6.80
C SER A 43 0.83 -14.59 7.54
N HIS A 44 -0.10 -13.93 6.84
CA HIS A 44 -1.27 -13.31 7.46
C HIS A 44 -2.53 -14.18 7.41
N SER A 45 -3.44 -13.90 8.35
CA SER A 45 -4.75 -14.52 8.56
C SER A 45 -5.45 -15.01 7.28
N GLN A 46 -5.91 -16.27 7.31
CA GLN A 46 -6.74 -16.89 6.24
C GLN A 46 -8.08 -16.18 6.00
N LYS A 47 -8.49 -15.27 6.89
CA LYS A 47 -9.76 -14.53 6.77
C LYS A 47 -9.67 -13.27 5.90
N GLU A 48 -8.50 -12.63 5.81
CA GLU A 48 -8.33 -11.40 5.03
C GLU A 48 -6.98 -11.45 4.28
N LYS A 49 -7.05 -11.65 2.95
CA LYS A 49 -5.85 -11.68 2.11
C LYS A 49 -5.16 -10.32 2.08
N ARG A 50 -3.89 -10.30 2.44
CA ARG A 50 -3.03 -9.11 2.40
C ARG A 50 -1.98 -9.26 1.31
N TYR A 51 -1.58 -8.13 0.79
CA TYR A 51 -0.59 -8.03 -0.27
C TYR A 51 0.42 -6.93 0.06
N TYR A 52 1.63 -7.10 -0.44
CA TYR A 52 2.63 -6.05 -0.53
C TYR A 52 2.67 -5.51 -1.95
N CYS A 53 2.77 -4.20 -2.10
CA CYS A 53 3.16 -3.52 -3.32
C CYS A 53 4.54 -2.92 -3.08
N PHE A 54 5.53 -3.32 -3.87
CA PHE A 54 6.85 -2.71 -3.91
C PHE A 54 6.91 -1.87 -5.17
N GLY A 55 7.03 -0.55 -5.02
CA GLY A 55 7.07 0.36 -6.15
C GLY A 55 8.02 1.52 -5.90
N LYS A 56 8.63 1.99 -6.98
CA LYS A 56 9.48 3.17 -6.97
C LYS A 56 8.65 4.44 -6.88
N VAL A 57 9.01 5.32 -5.96
CA VAL A 57 8.42 6.65 -5.78
C VAL A 57 9.56 7.64 -5.60
N GLY A 58 9.72 8.55 -6.57
CA GLY A 58 10.92 9.38 -6.65
C GLY A 58 12.17 8.53 -6.81
N ASP A 59 13.18 8.76 -5.96
CA ASP A 59 14.46 8.03 -5.98
C ASP A 59 14.49 6.80 -5.06
N GLY A 60 13.39 6.50 -4.36
CA GLY A 60 13.29 5.41 -3.39
C GLY A 60 12.28 4.33 -3.74
N ILE A 61 12.32 3.22 -3.01
CA ILE A 61 11.30 2.16 -3.06
C ILE A 61 10.39 2.29 -1.84
N ILE A 62 9.08 2.29 -2.08
CA ILE A 62 8.07 2.22 -1.04
C ILE A 62 7.43 0.83 -1.05
N THR A 63 7.30 0.27 0.15
CA THR A 63 6.55 -0.96 0.39
C THR A 63 5.20 -0.63 1.01
N VAL A 64 4.12 -0.96 0.32
CA VAL A 64 2.74 -0.71 0.78
C VAL A 64 2.06 -2.03 1.08
N ARG A 65 1.53 -2.19 2.29
CA ARG A 65 0.67 -3.33 2.62
C ARG A 65 -0.79 -2.98 2.45
N PHE A 66 -1.53 -3.73 1.64
CA PHE A 66 -2.92 -3.43 1.28
C PHE A 66 -3.80 -4.68 1.21
N THR A 67 -5.11 -4.46 1.13
CA THR A 67 -6.13 -5.49 0.90
C THR A 67 -7.02 -5.08 -0.26
N TYR A 68 -7.45 -6.05 -1.08
CA TYR A 68 -8.48 -5.79 -2.08
C TYR A 68 -9.85 -5.74 -1.39
N ARG A 69 -10.62 -4.70 -1.70
CA ARG A 69 -12.02 -4.59 -1.29
C ARG A 69 -12.90 -4.72 -2.54
N GLY A 70 -13.93 -5.56 -2.42
CA GLY A 70 -14.91 -5.85 -3.46
C GLY A 70 -16.16 -4.99 -3.32
#